data_AF-A0A7C6P2N0-F1
#
_entry.id   AF-A0A7C6P2N0-F1
#
_cell.length_a   1.000
_cell.length_b   1.000
_cell.length_c   1.000
_cell.angle_alpha   90.00
_cell.angle_beta   90.00
_cell.angle_gamma   90.00
#
_symmetry.space_group_name_H-M   'P 1'
#
loop_
_entity.id
_entity.type
_entity.pdbx_description
1 polymer ?
#
loop_
_entity_poly.entity_id
_entity_poly.type
_entity_poly.pdbx_seq_one_letter_code
_entity_poly.pdbx_strand_id
1 'polypeptide(L)'
;MSEIKLINLKTKKDLKTKKIEILDFSHDLFEVIKKSLGLTVLKQNFTFLDEKINYLLLDENKTITLLDFKKENFGQILGRSLYLVDLIRENLGKLKTYLSEDLKKEEILEIDFNPRIIVLGTNFTKYDHYAIKQINKEIDLIKCEVFDSNTLVLEKNYQSQNYLENGFPKSQLFNEIKEHLLMLGDEIVIKEFPHYVAIRRIANFAYLYYDEALVLRVLVDGKYKTKAIKNSKDLETALKLLEEAYA
;
A
#
# COMPACT_ATOMS: atom_id res chain seq x y z
N MET A 1 14.11 -2.50 -20.95
CA MET A 1 12.93 -1.61 -20.88
C MET A 1 12.01 -2.05 -21.99
N SER A 2 10.75 -2.34 -21.67
CA SER A 2 9.74 -2.60 -22.70
C SER A 2 9.23 -1.26 -23.22
N GLU A 3 9.16 -1.09 -24.54
CA GLU A 3 8.53 0.07 -25.15
C GLU A 3 7.01 -0.09 -25.05
N ILE A 4 6.33 0.83 -24.36
CA ILE A 4 4.87 0.83 -24.24
C ILE A 4 4.32 1.90 -25.19
N LYS A 5 3.48 1.48 -26.14
CA LYS A 5 2.81 2.36 -27.09
C LYS A 5 1.33 2.48 -26.75
N LEU A 6 0.89 3.67 -26.37
CA LEU A 6 -0.51 3.97 -26.09
C LEU A 6 -1.16 4.63 -27.31
N ILE A 7 -2.21 4.00 -27.84
CA ILE A 7 -2.93 4.47 -29.02
C ILE A 7 -4.39 4.68 -28.63
N ASN A 8 -4.90 5.89 -28.82
CA ASN A 8 -6.32 6.14 -28.64
C ASN A 8 -7.09 5.51 -29.81
N LEU A 9 -7.92 4.49 -29.55
CA LEU A 9 -8.64 3.75 -30.58
C LEU A 9 -9.64 4.61 -31.37
N LYS A 10 -10.20 5.66 -30.77
CA LYS A 10 -11.14 6.57 -31.44
C LYS A 10 -10.42 7.49 -32.41
N THR A 11 -9.31 8.10 -31.99
CA THR A 11 -8.57 9.06 -32.81
C THR A 11 -7.50 8.42 -33.68
N LYS A 12 -7.15 7.15 -33.42
CA LYS A 12 -6.02 6.41 -34.01
C LYS A 12 -4.68 7.11 -33.86
N LYS A 13 -4.56 8.03 -32.90
CA LYS A 13 -3.34 8.80 -32.63
C LYS A 13 -2.63 8.24 -31.40
N ASP A 14 -1.30 8.31 -31.47
CA ASP A 14 -0.45 8.05 -30.32
C ASP A 14 -0.77 9.07 -29.22
N LEU A 15 -1.02 8.57 -28.01
CA LEU A 15 -1.06 9.43 -26.83
C LEU A 15 0.37 9.85 -26.55
N LYS A 16 0.67 11.14 -26.75
CA LYS A 16 2.00 11.68 -26.46
C LYS A 16 2.25 11.55 -24.97
N THR A 17 3.26 10.77 -24.62
CA THR A 17 3.69 10.61 -23.25
C THR A 17 4.42 11.90 -22.83
N LYS A 18 3.84 12.67 -21.90
CA LYS A 18 4.59 13.72 -21.23
C LYS A 18 5.29 13.08 -20.06
N LYS A 19 6.60 12.84 -20.14
CA LYS A 19 7.40 12.56 -18.94
C LYS A 19 7.31 13.79 -18.04
N ILE A 20 6.38 13.78 -17.10
CA ILE A 20 6.39 14.75 -16.01
C ILE A 20 7.55 14.33 -15.12
N GLU A 21 8.56 15.19 -15.00
CA GLU A 21 9.57 15.00 -13.96
C GLU A 21 8.85 15.06 -12.61
N ILE A 22 9.14 14.10 -11.73
CA ILE A 22 8.53 13.96 -10.41
C ILE A 22 8.72 15.23 -9.53
N LEU A 23 9.52 16.19 -9.99
CA LEU A 23 9.74 17.50 -9.38
C LEU A 23 8.49 18.40 -9.41
N ASP A 24 7.58 18.23 -10.37
CA ASP A 24 6.37 19.06 -10.52
C ASP A 24 5.11 18.36 -9.99
N PHE A 25 5.20 17.71 -8.82
CA PHE A 25 4.01 17.17 -8.16
C PHE A 25 3.09 18.32 -7.75
N SER A 26 2.05 18.57 -8.55
CA SER A 26 0.95 19.41 -8.13
C SER A 26 0.27 18.77 -6.92
N HIS A 27 -0.34 19.61 -6.08
CA HIS A 27 -1.19 19.16 -5.00
C HIS A 27 -2.26 18.16 -5.50
N ASP A 28 -2.85 18.42 -6.67
CA ASP A 28 -3.86 17.55 -7.27
C ASP A 28 -3.31 16.17 -7.63
N LEU A 29 -2.09 16.08 -8.17
CA LEU A 29 -1.46 14.80 -8.48
C LEU A 29 -1.17 14.01 -7.19
N PHE A 30 -0.70 14.69 -6.14
CA PHE A 30 -0.50 14.07 -4.84
C PHE A 30 -1.81 13.51 -4.27
N GLU A 31 -2.91 14.27 -4.34
CA GLU A 31 -4.22 13.79 -3.87
C GLU A 31 -4.72 12.57 -4.64
N VAL A 32 -4.55 12.55 -5.97
CA VAL A 32 -4.90 11.38 -6.80
C VAL A 32 -4.06 10.17 -6.42
N ILE A 33 -2.75 10.33 -6.24
CA ILE A 33 -1.87 9.23 -5.84
C ILE A 33 -2.20 8.74 -4.45
N LYS A 34 -2.23 9.62 -3.47
CA LYS A 34 -2.57 9.29 -2.09
C LYS A 34 -3.85 8.46 -2.03
N LYS A 35 -4.91 8.91 -2.71
CA LYS A 35 -6.17 8.18 -2.80
C LYS A 35 -6.03 6.81 -3.47
N SER A 36 -5.29 6.73 -4.58
CA SER A 36 -5.08 5.47 -5.31
C SER A 36 -4.23 4.46 -4.54
N LEU A 37 -3.36 4.94 -3.65
CA LEU A 37 -2.54 4.14 -2.74
C LEU A 37 -3.26 3.80 -1.42
N GLY A 38 -4.50 4.26 -1.22
CA GLY A 38 -5.25 4.06 0.02
C GLY A 38 -4.67 4.80 1.23
N LEU A 39 -3.93 5.88 0.99
CA LEU A 39 -3.23 6.62 2.03
C LEU A 39 -4.07 7.78 2.56
N THR A 40 -3.91 8.09 3.84
CA THR A 40 -4.49 9.27 4.50
C THR A 40 -3.39 10.11 5.12
N VAL A 41 -3.46 11.45 5.00
CA VAL A 41 -2.49 12.34 5.66
C VAL A 41 -2.79 12.38 7.15
N LEU A 42 -1.79 12.03 7.96
CA LEU A 42 -1.84 12.13 9.41
C LEU A 42 -1.29 13.48 9.89
N LYS A 43 -0.14 13.88 9.34
CA LYS A 43 0.48 15.18 9.59
C LYS A 43 1.28 15.59 8.35
N GLN A 44 1.42 16.90 8.13
CA GLN A 44 2.13 17.44 6.96
C GLN A 44 3.06 18.60 7.35
N ASN A 45 4.13 18.78 6.57
CA ASN A 45 5.07 19.89 6.64
C ASN A 45 5.54 20.22 8.07
N PHE A 46 6.09 19.23 8.77
CA PHE A 46 6.56 19.39 10.15
C PHE A 46 8.01 18.92 10.31
N THR A 47 8.65 19.40 11.37
CA THR A 47 9.99 18.96 11.77
C THR A 47 9.87 18.03 12.96
N PHE A 48 10.46 16.85 12.87
CA PHE A 48 10.55 15.88 13.96
C PHE A 48 12.02 15.62 14.30
N LEU A 49 12.46 16.08 15.46
CA LEU A 49 13.84 15.88 15.96
C LEU A 49 14.90 16.22 14.89
N ASP A 50 14.77 17.42 14.31
CA ASP A 50 15.63 17.99 13.27
C ASP A 50 15.42 17.46 11.84
N GLU A 51 14.60 16.44 11.66
CA GLU A 51 14.22 15.96 10.32
C GLU A 51 12.95 16.62 9.79
N LYS A 52 13.03 17.10 8.54
CA LYS A 52 11.85 17.60 7.83
C LYS A 52 11.06 16.46 7.23
N ILE A 53 9.80 16.37 7.60
CA ILE A 53 8.85 15.39 7.09
C ILE A 53 7.72 16.13 6.35
N ASN A 54 7.63 15.91 5.05
CA ASN A 54 6.60 16.53 4.22
C ASN A 54 5.23 15.94 4.52
N TYR A 55 5.14 14.62 4.61
CA TYR A 55 3.91 13.89 4.91
C TYR A 55 4.22 12.70 5.81
N LEU A 56 3.49 12.60 6.91
CA LEU A 56 3.33 11.38 7.68
C LEU A 56 1.96 10.83 7.32
N LEU A 57 1.91 9.64 6.76
CA LEU A 57 0.67 9.05 6.23
C LEU A 57 0.23 7.85 7.07
N LEU A 58 -1.02 7.45 6.90
CA LEU A 58 -1.55 6.15 7.30
C LEU A 58 -1.97 5.38 6.06
N ASP A 59 -1.69 4.08 6.02
CA ASP A 59 -2.37 3.16 5.11
C ASP A 59 -3.75 2.76 5.65
N GLU A 60 -4.45 1.91 4.92
CA GLU A 60 -5.80 1.45 5.25
C GLU A 60 -5.85 0.56 6.50
N ASN A 61 -4.70 0.07 6.95
CA ASN A 61 -4.55 -0.70 8.17
C ASN A 61 -4.11 0.16 9.36
N LYS A 62 -4.10 1.49 9.20
CA LYS A 62 -3.59 2.45 10.20
C LYS A 62 -2.10 2.27 10.50
N THR A 63 -1.32 1.69 9.57
CA THR A 63 0.14 1.66 9.68
C THR A 63 0.72 2.99 9.22
N ILE A 64 1.62 3.59 10.02
CA ILE A 64 2.40 4.76 9.61
C ILE A 64 3.08 4.45 8.27
N THR A 65 2.93 5.33 7.29
CA THR A 65 3.50 5.13 5.97
C THR A 65 4.34 6.34 5.56
N LEU A 66 5.57 6.07 5.14
CA LEU A 66 6.48 7.04 4.55
C LEU A 66 6.36 6.93 3.03
N LEU A 67 6.10 8.07 2.37
CA LEU A 67 6.00 8.14 0.91
C LEU A 67 7.14 8.99 0.38
N ASP A 68 8.06 8.35 -0.34
CA ASP A 68 9.21 8.99 -0.96
C ASP A 68 9.15 8.89 -2.48
N PHE A 69 9.87 9.81 -3.12
CA PHE A 69 9.93 9.92 -4.56
C PHE A 69 11.35 9.71 -5.05
N LYS A 70 11.52 8.82 -6.02
CA LYS A 70 12.80 8.55 -6.67
C LYS A 70 13.18 9.66 -7.64
N LYS A 71 13.60 10.79 -7.06
CA LYS A 71 14.19 11.96 -7.76
C LYS A 71 15.71 11.83 -7.90
N GLU A 72 16.34 11.15 -6.95
CA GLU A 72 17.79 11.03 -6.80
C GLU A 72 18.22 9.55 -6.84
N ASN A 73 19.45 9.26 -6.43
CA ASN A 73 19.94 7.90 -6.30
C ASN A 73 19.07 7.10 -5.30
N PHE A 74 18.61 5.92 -5.71
CA PHE A 74 17.72 5.06 -4.90
C PHE A 74 18.28 4.78 -3.49
N GLY A 75 19.58 4.59 -3.36
CA GLY A 75 20.23 4.34 -2.06
C GLY A 75 20.14 5.51 -1.09
N GLN A 76 20.18 6.76 -1.58
CA GLN A 76 20.03 7.95 -0.72
C GLN A 76 18.60 8.07 -0.19
N ILE A 77 17.62 7.88 -1.07
CA ILE A 77 16.20 7.89 -0.70
C ILE A 77 15.93 6.81 0.34
N LEU A 78 16.33 5.57 0.04
CA LEU A 78 16.11 4.44 0.94
C LEU A 78 16.82 4.63 2.28
N GLY A 79 18.06 5.14 2.27
CA GLY A 79 18.79 5.47 3.48
C GLY A 79 18.05 6.49 4.35
N ARG A 80 17.51 7.56 3.74
CA ARG A 80 16.68 8.55 4.45
C ARG A 80 15.40 7.95 5.01
N SER A 81 14.66 7.16 4.22
CA SER A 81 13.42 6.54 4.69
C SER A 81 13.70 5.60 5.87
N LEU A 82 14.75 4.79 5.80
CA LEU A 82 15.16 3.89 6.88
C LEU A 82 15.58 4.66 8.14
N TYR A 83 16.32 5.76 7.98
CA TYR A 83 16.66 6.64 9.10
C TYR A 83 15.40 7.19 9.79
N LEU A 84 14.40 7.65 9.02
CA LEU A 84 13.13 8.11 9.57
C LEU A 84 12.36 7.00 10.30
N VAL A 85 12.40 5.76 9.79
CA VAL A 85 11.82 4.59 10.47
C VAL A 85 12.44 4.41 11.86
N ASP A 86 13.77 4.45 11.95
CA ASP A 86 14.47 4.28 13.22
C ASP A 86 14.23 5.47 14.16
N LEU A 87 14.26 6.70 13.64
CA LEU A 87 13.96 7.92 14.39
C LEU A 87 12.55 7.88 15.03
N ILE A 88 11.54 7.45 14.27
CA ILE A 88 10.16 7.25 14.75
C ILE A 88 10.14 6.19 15.85
N ARG A 89 10.72 5.02 15.61
CA ARG A 89 10.71 3.88 16.55
C ARG A 89 11.40 4.21 17.86
N GLU A 90 12.50 4.94 17.83
CA GLU A 90 13.27 5.33 19.00
C GLU A 90 12.61 6.46 19.81
N ASN A 91 11.67 7.20 19.19
CA ASN A 91 11.06 8.38 19.79
C ASN A 91 9.52 8.34 19.77
N LEU A 92 8.92 7.15 19.85
CA LEU A 92 7.47 6.95 19.78
C LEU A 92 6.68 7.81 20.77
N GLY A 93 7.18 7.99 22.00
CA GLY A 93 6.52 8.83 22.99
C GLY A 93 6.38 10.29 22.52
N LYS A 94 7.45 10.85 21.94
CA LYS A 94 7.44 12.21 21.39
C LYS A 94 6.52 12.31 20.17
N LEU A 95 6.58 11.32 19.28
CA LEU A 95 5.68 11.29 18.10
C LEU A 95 4.22 11.25 18.54
N LYS A 96 3.86 10.41 19.51
CA LYS A 96 2.50 10.37 20.07
C LYS A 96 2.07 11.70 20.66
N THR A 97 2.96 12.43 21.33
CA THR A 97 2.68 13.79 21.80
C THR A 97 2.37 14.73 20.64
N TYR A 98 3.20 14.73 19.57
CA TYR A 98 2.95 15.52 18.37
C TYR A 98 1.62 15.19 17.67
N LEU A 99 1.22 13.91 17.69
CA LEU A 99 -0.04 13.47 17.11
C LEU A 99 -1.25 13.84 17.98
N SER A 100 -1.06 13.96 19.30
CA SER A 100 -2.13 14.32 20.24
C SER A 100 -2.58 15.78 20.12
N GLU A 101 -1.86 16.60 19.34
CA GLU A 101 -2.28 17.97 18.98
C GLU A 101 -3.50 17.95 18.06
N ASP A 102 -3.60 16.95 17.19
CA ASP A 102 -4.59 16.89 16.10
C ASP A 102 -5.55 15.69 16.24
N LEU A 103 -5.17 14.65 16.99
CA LEU A 103 -5.89 13.39 17.09
C LEU A 103 -6.30 13.06 18.53
N LYS A 104 -7.41 12.34 18.66
CA LYS A 104 -7.83 11.81 19.96
C LYS A 104 -7.00 10.62 20.38
N LYS A 105 -6.99 10.34 21.67
CA LYS A 105 -6.25 9.22 22.26
C LYS A 105 -6.67 7.88 21.65
N GLU A 106 -7.95 7.68 21.38
CA GLU A 106 -8.50 6.46 20.81
C GLU A 106 -7.96 6.22 19.39
N GLU A 107 -7.86 7.28 18.58
CA GLU A 107 -7.31 7.19 17.22
C GLU A 107 -5.82 6.83 17.25
N ILE A 108 -5.05 7.39 18.19
CA ILE A 108 -3.62 7.11 18.34
C ILE A 108 -3.38 5.65 18.78
N LEU A 109 -4.30 5.06 19.54
CA LEU A 109 -4.21 3.67 19.99
C LEU A 109 -4.39 2.66 18.84
N GLU A 110 -5.07 3.05 17.77
CA GLU A 110 -5.27 2.20 16.58
C GLU A 110 -4.09 2.26 15.61
N ILE A 111 -3.17 3.22 15.77
CA ILE A 111 -2.05 3.41 14.83
C ILE A 111 -0.98 2.32 15.06
N ASP A 112 -0.63 1.63 13.99
CA ASP A 112 0.56 0.78 13.93
C ASP A 112 1.79 1.62 13.58
N PHE A 113 2.72 1.71 14.54
CA PHE A 113 3.92 2.52 14.44
C PHE A 113 5.12 1.78 13.82
N ASN A 114 4.91 0.64 13.15
CA ASN A 114 5.93 -0.05 12.36
C ASN A 114 5.88 0.43 10.91
N PRO A 115 6.67 1.45 10.51
CA PRO A 115 6.33 2.17 9.30
C PRO A 115 6.57 1.35 8.03
N ARG A 116 5.61 1.44 7.11
CA ARG A 116 5.76 1.01 5.71
C ARG A 116 6.45 2.11 4.91
N ILE A 117 7.33 1.73 3.99
CA ILE A 117 7.96 2.66 3.04
C ILE A 117 7.37 2.41 1.66
N ILE A 118 6.92 3.47 1.00
CA ILE A 118 6.51 3.44 -0.40
C ILE A 118 7.44 4.37 -1.17
N VAL A 119 8.11 3.85 -2.19
CA VAL A 119 8.93 4.66 -3.09
C VAL A 119 8.26 4.73 -4.45
N LEU A 120 7.92 5.95 -4.88
CA LEU A 120 7.38 6.25 -6.21
C LEU A 120 8.50 6.57 -7.18
N GLY A 121 8.51 5.99 -8.37
CA GLY A 121 9.53 6.28 -9.38
C GLY A 121 9.07 5.97 -10.79
N THR A 122 9.77 6.48 -11.81
CA THR A 122 9.48 6.11 -13.21
C THR A 122 10.14 4.79 -13.61
N ASN A 123 11.17 4.35 -12.87
CA ASN A 123 11.88 3.11 -13.14
C ASN A 123 12.63 2.61 -11.91
N PHE A 124 12.72 1.29 -11.76
CA PHE A 124 13.53 0.62 -10.75
C PHE A 124 14.47 -0.39 -11.39
N THR A 125 15.71 -0.43 -10.92
CA THR A 125 16.72 -1.35 -11.43
C THR A 125 16.66 -2.69 -10.70
N LYS A 126 17.25 -3.74 -11.28
CA LYS A 126 17.45 -5.02 -10.56
C LYS A 126 18.25 -4.87 -9.26
N TYR A 127 19.09 -3.83 -9.16
CA TYR A 127 19.86 -3.54 -7.95
C TYR A 127 18.99 -2.90 -6.87
N ASP A 128 18.04 -2.06 -7.26
CA ASP A 128 17.03 -1.49 -6.36
C ASP A 128 16.21 -2.63 -5.73
N HIS A 129 15.75 -3.58 -6.57
CA HIS A 129 15.04 -4.78 -6.13
C HIS A 129 15.89 -5.70 -5.24
N TYR A 130 17.17 -5.85 -5.56
CA TYR A 130 18.07 -6.67 -4.75
C TYR A 130 18.30 -6.04 -3.37
N ALA A 131 18.49 -4.72 -3.29
CA ALA A 131 18.74 -4.01 -2.04
C ALA A 131 17.58 -4.18 -1.06
N ILE A 132 16.34 -3.96 -1.52
CA ILE A 132 15.15 -4.10 -0.66
C ILE A 132 14.88 -5.55 -0.24
N LYS A 133 15.29 -6.55 -1.03
CA LYS A 133 15.24 -7.98 -0.61
C LYS A 133 16.11 -8.27 0.61
N GLN A 134 17.21 -7.52 0.79
CA GLN A 134 18.11 -7.71 1.92
C GLN A 134 17.65 -6.96 3.18
N ILE A 135 16.60 -6.12 3.06
CA ILE A 135 16.13 -5.28 4.15
C ILE A 135 14.87 -5.90 4.74
N ASN A 136 14.93 -6.23 6.03
CA ASN A 136 13.79 -6.75 6.78
C ASN A 136 12.81 -5.62 7.18
N LYS A 137 12.24 -4.93 6.18
CA LYS A 137 11.25 -3.84 6.34
C LYS A 137 10.18 -3.94 5.25
N GLU A 138 9.00 -3.41 5.53
CA GLU A 138 7.90 -3.34 4.55
C GLU A 138 8.18 -2.20 3.56
N ILE A 139 8.58 -2.54 2.33
CA ILE A 139 8.95 -1.60 1.28
C ILE A 139 8.24 -1.95 -0.02
N ASP A 140 7.48 -1.01 -0.56
CA ASP A 140 6.86 -1.11 -1.87
C ASP A 140 7.50 -0.14 -2.86
N LEU A 141 7.77 -0.65 -4.06
CA LEU A 141 8.19 0.16 -5.20
C LEU A 141 7.03 0.30 -6.16
N ILE A 142 6.56 1.53 -6.33
CA ILE A 142 5.43 1.83 -7.20
C ILE A 142 5.94 2.66 -8.35
N LYS A 143 5.86 2.09 -9.54
CA LYS A 143 6.14 2.82 -10.76
C LYS A 143 4.99 3.80 -11.00
N CYS A 144 5.32 5.08 -11.16
CA CYS A 144 4.39 6.17 -11.32
C CYS A 144 4.74 6.96 -12.58
N GLU A 145 3.88 6.90 -13.59
CA GLU A 145 4.06 7.60 -14.85
C GLU A 145 2.79 8.39 -15.20
N VAL A 146 2.94 9.70 -15.39
CA VAL A 146 1.87 10.52 -15.96
C VAL A 146 2.04 10.47 -17.48
N PHE A 147 1.00 10.07 -18.19
CA PHE A 147 1.03 9.93 -19.65
C PHE A 147 0.57 11.21 -20.35
N ASP A 148 -0.50 11.84 -19.87
CA ASP A 148 -1.01 13.12 -20.35
C ASP A 148 -1.65 13.91 -19.18
N SER A 149 -2.35 15.01 -19.47
CA SER A 149 -2.97 15.83 -18.41
C SER A 149 -4.04 15.10 -17.60
N ASN A 150 -4.52 13.95 -18.05
CA ASN A 150 -5.68 13.26 -17.50
C ASN A 150 -5.39 11.80 -17.12
N THR A 151 -4.19 11.31 -17.42
CA THR A 151 -3.86 9.87 -17.31
C THR A 151 -2.62 9.67 -16.44
N LEU A 152 -2.82 9.02 -15.30
CA LEU A 152 -1.79 8.53 -14.41
C LEU A 152 -1.78 7.00 -14.44
N VAL A 153 -0.59 6.41 -14.49
CA VAL A 153 -0.39 4.98 -14.31
C VAL A 153 0.42 4.72 -13.06
N LEU A 154 -0.13 3.84 -12.22
CA LEU A 154 0.53 3.27 -11.06
C LEU A 154 0.68 1.78 -11.29
N GLU A 155 1.91 1.28 -11.25
CA GLU A 155 2.23 -0.13 -11.40
C GLU A 155 3.03 -0.55 -10.17
N LYS A 156 2.55 -1.59 -9.47
CA LYS A 156 3.28 -2.16 -8.35
C LYS A 156 4.45 -2.97 -8.91
N ASN A 157 5.64 -2.38 -8.86
CA ASN A 157 6.83 -2.95 -9.49
C ASN A 157 7.54 -3.93 -8.57
N TYR A 158 7.45 -3.74 -7.25
CA TYR A 158 7.98 -4.66 -6.26
C TYR A 158 7.29 -4.48 -4.90
N GLN A 159 7.22 -5.57 -4.13
CA GLN A 159 6.87 -5.58 -2.70
C GLN A 159 7.84 -6.44 -1.90
N SER A 160 8.26 -5.99 -0.73
CA SER A 160 8.95 -6.85 0.24
C SER A 160 8.03 -7.98 0.68
N GLN A 161 8.46 -9.23 0.53
CA GLN A 161 7.73 -10.40 1.01
C GLN A 161 8.03 -10.64 2.49
N ASN A 162 7.41 -9.86 3.38
CA ASN A 162 7.46 -10.15 4.82
C ASN A 162 6.15 -10.84 5.22
N TYR A 163 6.10 -12.16 5.00
CA TYR A 163 5.05 -13.01 5.56
C TYR A 163 5.39 -13.27 7.03
N LEU A 164 4.81 -12.50 7.94
CA LEU A 164 4.82 -12.85 9.35
C LEU A 164 3.77 -13.93 9.57
N GLU A 165 4.12 -15.19 9.33
CA GLU A 165 3.27 -16.31 9.72
C GLU A 165 3.29 -16.46 11.24
N ASN A 166 2.32 -15.90 11.95
CA ASN A 166 2.14 -16.21 13.37
C ASN A 166 0.66 -16.34 13.71
N GLY A 167 0.21 -17.59 13.87
CA GLY A 167 -1.03 -17.89 14.61
C GLY A 167 -2.33 -17.92 13.79
N PHE A 168 -2.25 -18.26 12.49
CA PHE A 168 -3.44 -18.44 11.66
C PHE A 168 -4.52 -19.29 12.32
N PRO A 169 -5.81 -19.00 12.05
CA PRO A 169 -6.83 -20.02 12.14
C PRO A 169 -6.44 -21.15 11.19
N LYS A 170 -6.05 -22.31 11.73
CA LYS A 170 -5.76 -23.53 10.95
C LYS A 170 -7.04 -24.19 10.41
N SER A 171 -8.03 -23.37 10.04
CA SER A 171 -9.27 -23.86 9.45
C SER A 171 -9.05 -24.16 7.97
N GLN A 172 -9.67 -25.24 7.49
CA GLN A 172 -9.59 -25.63 6.08
C GLN A 172 -10.06 -24.50 5.15
N LEU A 173 -11.19 -23.85 5.49
CA LEU A 173 -11.75 -22.75 4.72
C LEU A 173 -10.79 -21.56 4.59
N PHE A 174 -10.05 -21.24 5.65
CA PHE A 174 -9.06 -20.16 5.59
C PHE A 174 -7.91 -20.49 4.63
N ASN A 175 -7.40 -21.72 4.69
CA ASN A 175 -6.33 -22.16 3.78
C ASN A 175 -6.79 -22.15 2.33
N GLU A 176 -8.01 -22.58 2.04
CA GLU A 176 -8.59 -22.53 0.69
C GLU A 176 -8.68 -21.08 0.16
N ILE A 177 -9.05 -20.11 1.00
CA ILE A 177 -9.04 -18.68 0.62
C ILE A 177 -7.61 -18.17 0.38
N LYS A 178 -6.66 -18.51 1.26
CA LYS A 178 -5.25 -18.11 1.13
C LYS A 178 -4.64 -18.65 -0.15
N GLU A 179 -4.86 -19.93 -0.46
CA GLU A 179 -4.39 -20.56 -1.69
C GLU A 179 -5.00 -19.89 -2.92
N HIS A 180 -6.31 -19.63 -2.91
CA HIS A 180 -6.98 -18.93 -4.00
C HIS A 180 -6.41 -17.52 -4.22
N LEU A 181 -6.17 -16.76 -3.15
CA LEU A 181 -5.55 -15.43 -3.22
C LEU A 181 -4.16 -15.47 -3.86
N LEU A 182 -3.34 -16.47 -3.51
CA LEU A 182 -2.01 -16.64 -4.11
C LEU A 182 -2.08 -17.02 -5.60
N MET A 183 -3.18 -17.62 -6.07
CA MET A 183 -3.41 -17.92 -7.48
C MET A 183 -3.88 -16.71 -8.30
N LEU A 184 -4.45 -15.68 -7.67
CA LEU A 184 -4.95 -14.51 -8.38
C LEU A 184 -3.83 -13.62 -8.94
N GLY A 185 -2.72 -13.49 -8.21
CA GLY A 185 -1.57 -12.73 -8.69
C GLY A 185 -0.48 -12.50 -7.65
N ASP A 186 0.76 -12.44 -8.14
CA ASP A 186 1.99 -12.27 -7.36
C ASP A 186 2.04 -10.92 -6.61
N GLU A 187 1.25 -9.93 -7.04
CA GLU A 187 1.19 -8.60 -6.43
C GLU A 187 0.29 -8.52 -5.19
N ILE A 188 -0.43 -9.60 -4.89
CA ILE A 188 -1.26 -9.69 -3.69
C ILE A 188 -0.35 -9.79 -2.46
N VAL A 189 -0.66 -8.97 -1.47
CA VAL A 189 -0.08 -9.00 -0.14
C VAL A 189 -1.17 -9.37 0.83
N ILE A 190 -0.87 -10.32 1.69
CA ILE A 190 -1.72 -10.76 2.78
C ILE A 190 -1.00 -10.32 4.06
N LYS A 191 -1.59 -9.39 4.81
CA LYS A 191 -1.04 -8.89 6.08
C LYS A 191 -1.97 -9.29 7.22
N GLU A 192 -1.39 -9.92 8.23
CA GLU A 192 -2.11 -10.42 9.40
C GLU A 192 -2.20 -9.36 10.49
N PHE A 193 -3.35 -9.32 11.14
CA PHE A 193 -3.65 -8.55 12.34
C PHE A 193 -4.33 -9.48 13.35
N PRO A 194 -4.40 -9.14 14.64
CA PRO A 194 -4.91 -10.07 15.66
C PRO A 194 -6.27 -10.72 15.36
N HIS A 195 -7.15 -9.99 14.68
CA HIS A 195 -8.57 -10.33 14.50
C HIS A 195 -8.99 -10.49 13.03
N TYR A 196 -8.10 -10.16 12.10
CA TYR A 196 -8.40 -10.15 10.68
C TYR A 196 -7.14 -10.23 9.83
N VAL A 197 -7.33 -10.56 8.56
CA VAL A 197 -6.30 -10.50 7.54
C VAL A 197 -6.67 -9.41 6.54
N ALA A 198 -5.76 -8.48 6.28
CA ALA A 198 -5.87 -7.50 5.22
C ALA A 198 -5.29 -8.05 3.92
N ILE A 199 -6.00 -7.85 2.82
CA ILE A 199 -5.62 -8.32 1.50
C ILE A 199 -5.48 -7.10 0.60
N ARG A 200 -4.26 -6.90 0.10
CA ARG A 200 -3.82 -5.68 -0.57
C ARG A 200 -3.21 -5.99 -1.92
N ARG A 201 -3.49 -5.16 -2.93
CA ARG A 201 -2.66 -5.05 -4.14
C ARG A 201 -1.77 -3.83 -3.97
N ILE A 202 -2.12 -2.72 -4.62
CA ILE A 202 -1.61 -1.39 -4.27
C ILE A 202 -2.26 -0.91 -2.96
N ALA A 203 -3.59 -1.01 -2.92
CA ALA A 203 -4.48 -0.65 -1.82
C ALA A 203 -5.25 -1.90 -1.34
N ASN A 204 -5.75 -1.85 -0.12
CA ASN A 204 -6.55 -2.93 0.47
C ASN A 204 -7.87 -3.04 -0.29
N PHE A 205 -8.16 -4.23 -0.80
CA PHE A 205 -9.42 -4.51 -1.49
C PHE A 205 -10.27 -5.55 -0.74
N ALA A 206 -9.69 -6.27 0.22
CA ALA A 206 -10.44 -7.22 1.03
C ALA A 206 -9.89 -7.36 2.45
N TYR A 207 -10.77 -7.79 3.36
CA TYR A 207 -10.48 -8.13 4.74
C TYR A 207 -11.16 -9.45 5.08
N LEU A 208 -10.46 -10.33 5.78
CA LEU A 208 -10.99 -11.61 6.26
C LEU A 208 -10.93 -11.64 7.78
N TYR A 209 -12.09 -11.49 8.43
CA TYR A 209 -12.24 -11.55 9.89
C TYR A 209 -12.47 -12.99 10.34
N TYR A 210 -11.96 -13.35 11.52
CA TYR A 210 -11.98 -14.75 11.98
C TYR A 210 -12.22 -14.97 13.48
N ASP A 211 -12.53 -13.94 14.28
CA ASP A 211 -12.70 -14.09 15.74
C ASP A 211 -13.85 -15.03 16.13
N GLU A 212 -15.08 -14.64 15.79
CA GLU A 212 -16.30 -15.40 16.13
C GLU A 212 -16.83 -16.20 14.94
N ALA A 213 -16.61 -15.68 13.73
CA ALA A 213 -17.03 -16.28 12.49
C ALA A 213 -16.08 -15.85 11.37
N LEU A 214 -15.92 -16.74 10.38
CA LEU A 214 -15.18 -16.40 9.17
C LEU A 214 -16.04 -15.47 8.31
N VAL A 215 -15.61 -14.23 8.13
CA VAL A 215 -16.35 -13.20 7.40
C VAL A 215 -15.42 -12.49 6.43
N LEU A 216 -15.73 -12.61 5.14
CA LEU A 216 -15.06 -11.88 4.09
C LEU A 216 -15.74 -10.53 3.87
N ARG A 217 -14.96 -9.46 3.82
CA ARG A 217 -15.41 -8.12 3.45
C ARG A 217 -14.57 -7.62 2.29
N VAL A 218 -15.18 -7.34 1.15
CA VAL A 218 -14.48 -6.89 -0.07
C VAL A 218 -14.95 -5.51 -0.50
N LEU A 219 -14.08 -4.75 -1.15
CA LEU A 219 -14.39 -3.45 -1.76
C LEU A 219 -14.74 -3.65 -3.23
N VAL A 220 -15.99 -3.42 -3.61
CA VAL A 220 -16.47 -3.47 -4.99
C VAL A 220 -17.16 -2.14 -5.32
N ASP A 221 -16.77 -1.51 -6.42
CA ASP A 221 -17.31 -0.21 -6.85
C ASP A 221 -17.32 0.86 -5.74
N GLY A 222 -16.26 0.88 -4.92
CA GLY A 222 -16.10 1.82 -3.81
C GLY A 222 -17.00 1.54 -2.61
N LYS A 223 -17.70 0.40 -2.55
CA LYS A 223 -18.54 -0.01 -1.43
C LYS A 223 -18.10 -1.37 -0.89
N TYR A 224 -18.12 -1.50 0.44
CA TYR A 224 -17.83 -2.78 1.06
C TYR A 224 -19.05 -3.71 0.98
N LYS A 225 -18.84 -4.90 0.41
CA LYS A 225 -19.75 -6.04 0.47
C LYS A 225 -19.23 -7.05 1.51
N THR A 226 -20.11 -7.65 2.30
CA THR A 226 -19.74 -8.59 3.37
C THR A 226 -20.41 -9.94 3.17
N LYS A 227 -19.65 -11.02 3.37
CA LYS A 227 -20.10 -12.41 3.23
C LYS A 227 -19.57 -13.26 4.38
N ALA A 228 -20.46 -13.80 5.19
CA ALA A 228 -20.12 -14.83 6.17
C ALA A 228 -19.89 -16.18 5.47
N ILE A 229 -18.87 -16.93 5.92
CA ILE A 229 -18.42 -18.19 5.34
C ILE A 229 -18.59 -19.29 6.39
N LYS A 230 -19.65 -20.09 6.26
CA LYS A 230 -19.97 -21.16 7.23
C LYS A 230 -19.76 -22.57 6.67
N ASN A 231 -19.70 -22.70 5.35
CA ASN A 231 -19.64 -23.96 4.63
C ASN A 231 -19.06 -23.72 3.23
N SER A 232 -18.85 -24.80 2.47
CA SER A 232 -18.26 -24.74 1.12
C SER A 232 -19.09 -23.95 0.10
N LYS A 233 -20.43 -23.90 0.23
CA LYS A 233 -21.28 -23.10 -0.66
C LYS A 233 -21.11 -21.61 -0.42
N ASP A 234 -20.99 -21.21 0.85
CA ASP A 234 -20.68 -19.83 1.20
C ASP A 234 -19.28 -19.44 0.72
N LEU A 235 -18.32 -20.37 0.81
CA LEU A 235 -16.96 -20.18 0.31
C LEU A 235 -16.96 -19.92 -1.21
N GLU A 236 -17.62 -20.74 -2.02
CA GLU A 236 -17.69 -20.54 -3.47
C GLU A 236 -18.24 -19.15 -3.83
N THR A 237 -19.26 -18.70 -3.09
CA THR A 237 -19.84 -17.36 -3.29
C THR A 237 -18.87 -16.26 -2.86
N ALA A 238 -18.12 -16.48 -1.77
CA ALA A 238 -17.12 -15.55 -1.27
C ALA A 238 -15.93 -15.41 -2.23
N LEU A 239 -15.46 -16.49 -2.83
CA LEU A 239 -14.37 -16.47 -3.81
C LEU A 239 -14.77 -15.69 -5.06
N LYS A 240 -15.97 -15.91 -5.61
CA LYS A 240 -16.49 -15.11 -6.75
C LYS A 240 -16.55 -13.61 -6.43
N LEU A 241 -16.98 -13.28 -5.22
CA LEU A 241 -17.04 -11.91 -4.74
C LEU A 241 -15.63 -11.29 -4.56
N LEU A 242 -14.66 -12.12 -4.19
CA LEU A 242 -13.25 -11.73 -4.07
C LEU A 242 -12.61 -11.49 -5.45
N GLU A 243 -12.90 -12.35 -6.43
CA GLU A 243 -12.52 -12.18 -7.84
C GLU A 243 -13.11 -10.90 -8.44
N GLU A 244 -14.39 -10.61 -8.17
CA GLU A 244 -15.06 -9.36 -8.59
C GLU A 244 -14.35 -8.12 -8.02
N ALA A 245 -13.90 -8.17 -6.76
CA ALA A 245 -13.18 -7.07 -6.13
C ALA A 245 -11.71 -6.96 -6.58
N TYR A 246 -11.14 -8.05 -7.08
CA TYR A 246 -9.77 -8.07 -7.60
C TYR A 246 -9.67 -7.44 -8.99
N ALA A 247 -10.71 -7.61 -9.82
CA ALA A 247 -10.81 -7.12 -11.20
C ALA A 247 -10.77 -5.58 -11.29
#